data_AF-A0A0G4FIA2-F1
#
_entry.id   AF-A0A0G4FIA2-F1
#
_cell.length_a   1.000
_cell.length_b   1.000
_cell.length_c   1.000
_cell.angle_alpha   90.00
_cell.angle_beta   90.00
_cell.angle_gamma   90.00
#
_symmetry.space_group_name_H-M   'P 1'
#
loop_
_entity.id
_entity.type
_entity.pdbx_description
1 polymer ?
#
loop_
_entity_poly.entity_id
_entity_poly.type
_entity_poly.pdbx_seq_one_letter_code
_entity_poly.pdbx_strand_id
1 'polypeptide(L)'
;MHLKLQCLNDEARQMYGKHGHYKEGDSGLDLFCVAEEQTIKAGETAFIKLGLKASAWNSEGKNVSFLLFPRSSISKTPLRLANSVGLIDAGYRGELMAAVDNIKSADHTVKRGDRLVQAVSFSGEPLTFELVESLDQTARGEGGFGSTDKTASSSSSSTEKAKEKGESDENSQKRANNETAGLQQPQVKRTKVEGDGEKTAETEVGAAKGAVSS
;
A
#
# COMPACT_ATOMS: atom_id res chain seq x y z
N MET A 1 -12.77 19.09 4.78
CA MET A 1 -11.72 18.43 5.60
C MET A 1 -10.49 19.31 5.70
N HIS A 2 -9.81 19.39 6.84
CA HIS A 2 -8.55 20.15 6.98
C HIS A 2 -7.37 19.20 7.26
N LEU A 3 -6.31 19.28 6.45
CA LEU A 3 -5.10 18.47 6.57
C LEU A 3 -3.96 19.25 7.23
N LYS A 4 -3.39 18.71 8.30
CA LYS A 4 -2.09 19.18 8.83
C LYS A 4 -0.99 18.29 8.29
N LEU A 5 -0.02 18.88 7.60
CA LEU A 5 1.09 18.16 6.98
C LEU A 5 2.40 18.46 7.70
N GLN A 6 3.07 17.41 8.16
CA GLN A 6 4.42 17.51 8.70
C GLN A 6 5.40 16.97 7.66
N CYS A 7 6.15 17.86 7.02
CA CYS A 7 7.20 17.49 6.08
C CYS A 7 8.39 16.87 6.82
N LEU A 8 8.98 15.81 6.26
CA LEU A 8 10.09 15.07 6.87
C LEU A 8 11.48 15.57 6.44
N ASN A 9 11.52 16.46 5.44
CA ASN A 9 12.75 17.10 4.95
C ASN A 9 12.42 18.46 4.30
N ASP A 10 13.46 19.25 4.05
CA ASP A 10 13.33 20.59 3.50
C ASP A 10 12.84 20.58 2.04
N GLU A 11 13.15 19.52 1.29
CA GLU A 11 12.68 19.35 -0.07
C GLU A 11 11.15 19.21 -0.13
N ALA A 12 10.57 18.37 0.72
CA ALA A 12 9.12 18.26 0.87
C ALA A 12 8.53 19.63 1.28
N ARG A 13 9.13 20.28 2.29
CA ARG A 13 8.67 21.60 2.75
C ARG A 13 8.65 22.63 1.61
N GLN A 14 9.67 22.64 0.75
CA GLN A 14 9.74 23.53 -0.41
C GLN A 14 8.64 23.23 -1.44
N MET A 15 8.38 21.95 -1.73
CA MET A 15 7.32 21.55 -2.68
C MET A 15 5.93 21.95 -2.18
N TYR A 16 5.63 21.68 -0.91
CA TYR A 16 4.31 21.97 -0.34
C TYR A 16 4.12 23.45 0.02
N GLY A 17 5.19 24.21 0.31
CA GLY A 17 5.09 25.64 0.63
C GLY A 17 4.58 26.51 -0.52
N LYS A 18 4.75 26.05 -1.77
CA LYS A 18 4.26 26.75 -2.98
C LYS A 18 3.11 26.04 -3.68
N HIS A 19 2.66 24.89 -3.15
CA HIS A 19 1.79 23.86 -3.77
C HIS A 19 1.01 24.36 -4.99
N GLY A 20 1.69 24.50 -6.13
CA GLY A 20 1.23 25.35 -7.24
C GLY A 20 0.08 24.75 -8.06
N HIS A 21 -0.48 23.64 -7.57
CA HIS A 21 -1.50 22.85 -8.24
C HIS A 21 -2.78 22.72 -7.42
N TYR A 22 -2.74 23.01 -6.12
CA TYR A 22 -3.92 23.06 -5.28
C TYR A 22 -4.74 24.31 -5.56
N LYS A 23 -6.05 24.16 -5.69
CA LYS A 23 -7.02 25.25 -5.77
C LYS A 23 -8.05 25.11 -4.66
N GLU A 24 -8.52 26.25 -4.18
CA GLU A 24 -9.65 26.27 -3.27
C GLU A 24 -10.88 25.61 -3.95
N GLY A 25 -11.53 24.70 -3.22
CA GLY A 25 -12.64 23.90 -3.74
C GLY A 25 -12.24 22.50 -4.22
N ASP A 26 -10.94 22.19 -4.37
CA ASP A 26 -10.50 20.85 -4.76
C ASP A 26 -10.84 19.80 -3.68
N SER A 27 -11.43 18.68 -4.11
CA SER A 27 -11.70 17.52 -3.24
C SER A 27 -10.45 16.67 -2.94
N GLY A 28 -9.36 16.89 -3.69
CA GLY A 28 -8.14 16.10 -3.63
C GLY A 28 -6.89 16.96 -3.53
N LEU A 29 -5.99 16.62 -2.61
CA LEU A 29 -4.67 17.25 -2.49
C LEU A 29 -3.64 16.36 -3.16
N ASP A 30 -3.08 16.78 -4.28
CA ASP A 30 -1.98 16.05 -4.91
C ASP A 30 -0.82 15.89 -3.93
N LEU A 31 -0.28 14.67 -3.83
CA LEU A 31 0.92 14.38 -3.04
C LEU A 31 2.13 14.14 -3.94
N PHE A 32 3.26 14.74 -3.56
CA PHE A 32 4.50 14.67 -4.32
C PHE A 32 5.33 13.43 -3.94
N CYS A 33 5.98 12.84 -4.94
CA CYS A 33 7.08 11.90 -4.72
C CYS A 33 8.33 12.72 -4.36
N VAL A 34 8.90 12.50 -3.17
CA VAL A 34 9.98 13.37 -2.64
C VAL A 34 11.37 12.78 -2.89
N ALA A 35 11.49 11.47 -3.06
CA ALA A 35 12.74 10.82 -3.44
C ALA A 35 13.26 11.36 -4.78
N GLU A 36 14.58 11.49 -4.92
CA GLU A 36 15.22 11.94 -6.18
C GLU A 36 14.75 11.10 -7.37
N GLU A 37 14.92 9.78 -7.23
CA GLU A 37 14.57 8.82 -8.25
C GLU A 37 14.30 7.45 -7.61
N GLN A 38 13.25 6.77 -8.07
CA GLN A 38 12.99 5.38 -7.73
C GLN A 38 12.55 4.62 -8.98
N THR A 39 13.37 3.66 -9.42
CA THR A 39 12.99 2.74 -10.49
C THR A 39 12.17 1.58 -9.92
N ILE A 40 10.96 1.40 -10.44
CA ILE A 40 10.09 0.27 -10.17
C ILE A 40 10.24 -0.73 -11.32
N LYS A 41 10.78 -1.91 -11.01
CA LYS A 41 11.06 -2.94 -12.00
C LYS A 41 9.77 -3.46 -12.63
N ALA A 42 9.87 -3.95 -13.86
CA ALA A 42 8.76 -4.64 -14.52
C ALA A 42 8.16 -5.73 -13.61
N GLY A 43 6.85 -5.68 -13.35
CA GLY A 43 6.15 -6.64 -12.49
C GLY A 43 6.39 -6.49 -10.98
N GLU A 44 7.15 -5.50 -10.53
CA GLU A 44 7.44 -5.27 -9.11
C GLU A 44 6.29 -4.53 -8.40
N THR A 45 6.06 -4.91 -7.14
CA THR A 45 5.35 -4.09 -6.16
C THR A 45 6.37 -3.34 -5.30
N ALA A 46 6.25 -2.03 -5.23
CA ALA A 46 7.19 -1.18 -4.49
C ALA A 46 6.46 -0.11 -3.66
N PHE A 47 7.12 0.37 -2.62
CA PHE A 47 6.61 1.46 -1.77
C PHE A 47 7.30 2.76 -2.13
N ILE A 48 6.53 3.76 -2.55
CA ILE A 48 7.01 5.12 -2.80
C ILE A 48 6.75 5.95 -1.56
N LYS A 49 7.81 6.48 -0.97
CA LYS A 49 7.75 7.40 0.17
C LYS A 49 7.38 8.81 -0.27
N LEU A 50 6.40 9.41 0.40
CA LEU A 50 5.90 10.74 0.08
C LEU A 50 6.56 11.85 0.93
N GLY A 51 7.48 11.51 1.82
CA GLY A 51 8.29 12.49 2.56
C GLY A 51 7.49 13.36 3.54
N LEU A 52 6.30 12.90 3.96
CA LEU A 52 5.45 13.63 4.88
C LEU A 52 4.59 12.71 5.75
N LYS A 53 4.20 13.24 6.90
CA LYS A 53 3.15 12.70 7.77
C LYS A 53 1.93 13.62 7.67
N ALA A 54 0.75 13.09 7.95
CA ALA A 54 -0.47 13.89 7.93
C ALA A 54 -1.46 13.52 9.05
N SER A 55 -2.26 14.50 9.46
CA SER A 55 -3.49 14.28 10.23
C SER A 55 -4.64 15.03 9.55
N ALA A 56 -5.84 14.45 9.57
CA ALA A 56 -7.04 15.07 9.01
C ALA A 56 -8.04 15.42 10.11
N TRP A 57 -8.68 16.57 9.96
CA TRP A 57 -9.61 17.14 10.94
C TRP A 57 -10.90 17.57 10.23
N ASN A 58 -12.06 17.26 10.82
CA ASN A 58 -13.34 17.76 10.33
C ASN A 58 -13.61 19.19 10.84
N SER A 59 -14.72 19.80 10.40
CA SER A 59 -15.13 21.15 10.81
C SER A 59 -15.43 21.31 12.30
N GLU A 60 -15.69 20.21 13.00
CA GLU A 60 -15.94 20.18 14.46
C GLU A 60 -14.62 20.05 15.26
N GLY A 61 -13.47 20.03 14.60
CA GLY A 61 -12.17 19.86 15.25
C GLY A 61 -11.88 18.43 15.72
N LYS A 62 -12.59 17.43 15.16
CA LYS A 62 -12.34 16.01 15.43
C LYS A 62 -11.35 15.44 14.41
N ASN A 63 -10.36 14.69 14.91
CA ASN A 63 -9.46 13.93 14.05
C ASN A 63 -10.21 12.77 13.37
N VAL A 64 -10.09 12.69 12.05
CA VAL A 64 -10.81 11.74 11.18
C VAL A 64 -9.85 11.01 10.25
N SER A 65 -10.27 9.86 9.74
CA SER A 65 -9.56 9.13 8.69
C SER A 65 -9.74 9.82 7.35
N PHE A 66 -8.82 9.57 6.41
CA PHE A 66 -8.93 10.04 5.02
C PHE A 66 -8.44 8.98 4.04
N LEU A 67 -8.62 9.22 2.75
CA LEU A 67 -8.32 8.27 1.69
C LEU A 67 -7.13 8.73 0.85
N LEU A 68 -6.27 7.80 0.45
CA LEU A 68 -5.23 7.98 -0.53
C LEU A 68 -5.71 7.39 -1.86
N PHE A 69 -6.01 8.25 -2.82
CA PHE A 69 -6.48 7.87 -4.14
C PHE A 69 -5.37 7.96 -5.19
N PRO A 70 -5.37 7.09 -6.21
CA PRO A 70 -4.64 7.38 -7.43
C PRO A 70 -5.13 8.67 -8.07
N ARG A 71 -4.22 9.48 -8.62
CA ARG A 71 -4.58 10.55 -9.56
C ARG A 71 -4.96 9.93 -10.89
N SER A 72 -5.91 10.51 -11.62
CA SER A 72 -6.31 10.00 -12.93
C SER A 72 -5.13 9.86 -13.89
N SER A 73 -4.15 10.77 -13.80
CA SER A 73 -2.92 10.75 -14.60
C SER A 73 -2.00 9.56 -14.35
N ILE A 74 -2.12 8.86 -13.21
CA ILE A 74 -1.35 7.62 -12.97
C ILE A 74 -1.63 6.57 -14.05
N SER A 75 -2.83 6.63 -14.66
CA SER A 75 -3.23 5.72 -15.74
C SER A 75 -2.36 5.85 -17.00
N LYS A 76 -1.66 6.98 -17.17
CA LYS A 76 -0.70 7.23 -18.25
C LYS A 76 0.65 6.57 -18.00
N THR A 77 0.88 6.06 -16.80
CA THR A 77 2.08 5.31 -16.41
C THR A 77 1.73 3.82 -16.26
N PRO A 78 2.73 2.94 -16.13
CA PRO A 78 2.47 1.53 -15.88
C PRO A 78 2.12 1.24 -14.41
N LEU A 79 2.03 2.26 -13.55
CA LEU A 79 1.83 2.08 -12.12
C LEU A 79 0.35 2.00 -11.74
N ARG A 80 0.00 1.10 -10.83
CA ARG A 80 -1.33 1.03 -10.18
C ARG A 80 -1.16 1.03 -8.67
N LEU A 81 -2.06 1.67 -7.94
CA LEU A 81 -2.03 1.62 -6.48
C LEU A 81 -2.41 0.21 -6.03
N ALA A 82 -1.47 -0.54 -5.45
CA ALA A 82 -1.58 -1.97 -5.21
C ALA A 82 -2.75 -2.32 -4.27
N ASN A 83 -3.00 -1.46 -3.28
CA ASN A 83 -4.11 -1.59 -2.34
C ASN A 83 -5.40 -0.88 -2.81
N SER A 84 -5.52 -0.52 -4.09
CA SER A 84 -6.64 0.18 -4.73
C SER A 84 -6.91 1.60 -4.19
N VAL A 85 -7.29 1.71 -2.91
CA VAL A 85 -7.47 2.95 -2.16
C VAL A 85 -6.80 2.78 -0.80
N GLY A 86 -5.89 3.69 -0.45
CA GLY A 86 -5.26 3.66 0.86
C GLY A 86 -6.19 4.26 1.92
N LEU A 87 -6.54 3.48 2.95
CA LEU A 87 -7.18 4.03 4.14
C LEU A 87 -6.12 4.56 5.09
N ILE A 88 -6.12 5.87 5.34
CA ILE A 88 -5.26 6.49 6.35
C ILE A 88 -6.12 6.73 7.60
N ASP A 89 -5.91 5.90 8.60
CA ASP A 89 -6.66 5.96 9.85
C ASP A 89 -6.40 7.26 10.62
N ALA A 90 -7.42 7.78 11.30
CA ALA A 90 -7.38 9.05 12.03
C ALA A 90 -6.12 9.18 12.91
N GLY A 91 -5.80 8.13 13.66
CA GLY A 91 -4.65 8.09 14.56
C GLY A 91 -3.30 7.80 13.91
N TYR A 92 -3.19 7.57 12.60
CA TYR A 92 -1.90 7.29 11.97
C TYR A 92 -1.03 8.56 11.91
N ARG A 93 0.23 8.43 12.30
CA ARG A 93 1.26 9.50 12.33
C ARG A 93 2.56 9.07 11.65
N GLY A 94 2.55 7.93 10.97
CA GLY A 94 3.70 7.46 10.19
C GLY A 94 3.83 8.19 8.85
N GLU A 95 4.95 7.97 8.18
CA GLU A 95 5.17 8.50 6.83
C GLU A 95 4.10 7.96 5.87
N LEU A 96 3.52 8.84 5.05
CA LEU A 96 2.61 8.42 3.98
C LEU A 96 3.39 7.76 2.87
N MET A 97 2.90 6.62 2.40
CA MET A 97 3.51 5.83 1.34
C MET A 97 2.45 5.38 0.34
N ALA A 98 2.82 5.31 -0.94
CA ALA A 98 2.02 4.70 -1.98
C ALA A 98 2.63 3.35 -2.36
N ALA A 99 1.91 2.26 -2.09
CA ALA A 99 2.26 0.94 -2.61
C ALA A 99 1.81 0.85 -4.06
N VAL A 100 2.74 0.66 -5.00
CA VAL A 100 2.44 0.62 -6.43
C VAL A 100 2.91 -0.67 -7.07
N ASP A 101 2.10 -1.19 -7.99
CA ASP A 101 2.46 -2.27 -8.89
C ASP A 101 2.87 -1.70 -10.24
N ASN A 102 4.01 -2.13 -10.78
CA ASN A 102 4.32 -1.94 -12.19
C ASN A 102 3.69 -3.08 -13.01
N ILE A 103 2.56 -2.80 -13.66
CA ILE A 103 1.79 -3.81 -14.40
C ILE A 103 2.28 -4.05 -15.84
N LYS A 104 3.47 -3.56 -16.20
CA LYS A 104 4.06 -3.68 -17.54
C LYS A 104 5.40 -4.41 -17.52
N SER A 105 5.88 -4.76 -18.72
CA SER A 105 7.14 -5.48 -18.95
C SER A 105 8.37 -4.57 -19.04
N ALA A 106 8.22 -3.27 -18.84
CA ALA A 106 9.31 -2.30 -18.84
C ALA A 106 9.42 -1.62 -17.47
N ASP A 107 10.65 -1.36 -17.04
CA ASP A 107 10.94 -0.58 -15.84
C ASP A 107 10.35 0.83 -15.94
N HIS A 108 9.91 1.38 -14.82
CA HIS A 108 9.40 2.75 -14.74
C HIS A 108 10.10 3.53 -13.64
N THR A 109 10.62 4.69 -14.00
CA THR A 109 11.29 5.57 -13.05
C THR A 109 10.34 6.66 -12.59
N VAL A 110 10.04 6.65 -11.29
CA VAL A 110 9.37 7.74 -10.59
C VAL A 110 10.39 8.81 -10.23
N LYS A 111 10.09 10.06 -10.56
CA LYS A 111 10.98 11.19 -10.36
C LYS A 111 10.49 12.08 -9.22
N ARG A 112 11.43 12.80 -8.64
CA ARG A 112 11.15 13.91 -7.73
C ARG A 112 10.09 14.85 -8.32
N GLY A 113 9.07 15.16 -7.51
CA GLY A 113 7.98 16.06 -7.88
C GLY A 113 6.87 15.41 -8.72
N ASP A 114 7.00 14.13 -9.09
CA ASP A 114 5.88 13.39 -9.68
C ASP A 114 4.71 13.35 -8.71
N ARG A 115 3.51 13.45 -9.27
CA ARG A 115 2.25 13.42 -8.54
C ARG A 115 1.45 12.22 -9.03
N LEU A 116 1.47 11.14 -8.26
CA LEU A 116 0.81 9.88 -8.62
C LEU A 116 -0.46 9.63 -7.82
N VAL A 117 -0.52 10.16 -6.60
CA VAL A 117 -1.61 9.96 -5.64
C VAL A 117 -2.06 11.28 -5.04
N GLN A 118 -3.23 11.27 -4.42
CA GLN A 118 -3.87 12.44 -3.81
C GLN A 118 -4.58 12.04 -2.51
N ALA A 119 -4.59 12.93 -1.52
CA ALA A 119 -5.39 12.77 -0.31
C ALA A 119 -6.81 13.28 -0.54
N VAL A 120 -7.83 12.51 -0.14
CA VAL A 120 -9.25 12.78 -0.40
C VAL A 120 -10.07 12.54 0.87
N SER A 121 -11.09 13.38 1.10
CA SER A 121 -12.06 13.17 2.19
C SER A 121 -13.00 12.00 1.87
N PHE A 122 -13.47 11.29 2.90
CA PHE A 122 -14.54 10.29 2.74
C PHE A 122 -15.82 10.85 2.10
N SER A 123 -16.16 12.09 2.41
CA SER A 123 -17.35 12.76 1.87
C SER A 123 -17.13 13.36 0.48
N GLY A 124 -15.89 13.36 -0.03
CA GLY A 124 -15.54 14.08 -1.26
C GLY A 124 -15.64 15.61 -1.16
N GLU A 125 -15.84 16.15 0.04
CA GLU A 125 -15.90 17.59 0.27
C GLU A 125 -14.56 18.28 -0.03
N PRO A 126 -14.56 19.59 -0.32
CA PRO A 126 -13.35 20.37 -0.45
C PRO A 126 -12.44 20.21 0.78
N LEU A 127 -11.15 20.16 0.54
CA LEU A 127 -10.16 20.17 1.60
C LEU A 127 -9.36 21.45 1.62
N THR A 128 -8.78 21.74 2.77
CA THR A 128 -7.70 22.73 2.95
C THR A 128 -6.52 22.06 3.63
N PHE A 129 -5.35 22.67 3.58
CA PHE A 129 -4.19 22.14 4.29
C PHE A 129 -3.31 23.24 4.89
N GLU A 130 -2.54 22.89 5.90
CA GLU A 130 -1.48 23.71 6.48
C GLU A 130 -0.22 22.87 6.72
N LEU A 131 0.94 23.54 6.70
CA LEU A 131 2.21 22.92 7.11
C LEU A 131 2.41 23.12 8.61
N VAL A 132 2.83 22.07 9.30
CA VAL A 132 3.12 22.10 10.73
C VAL A 132 4.49 21.50 11.02
N GLU A 133 5.14 21.99 12.09
CA GLU A 133 6.43 21.46 12.54
C GLU A 133 6.30 20.06 13.15
N SER A 134 5.17 19.76 13.80
CA SER A 134 4.89 18.47 14.40
C SER A 134 3.40 18.15 14.44
N LEU A 135 3.08 16.85 14.36
CA LEU A 135 1.75 16.33 14.63
C LEU A 135 1.57 15.97 16.11
N ASP A 136 0.32 15.88 16.55
CA ASP A 136 -0.08 15.35 17.84
C ASP A 136 0.29 13.86 18.01
N GLN A 137 0.46 13.43 19.26
CA GLN A 137 0.67 12.03 19.60
C GLN A 137 -0.65 11.27 19.64
N THR A 138 -0.62 10.01 19.19
CA THR A 138 -1.79 9.13 19.17
C THR A 138 -1.40 7.72 19.63
N ALA A 139 -2.37 6.93 20.07
CA ALA A 139 -2.13 5.54 20.47
C ALA A 139 -1.60 4.66 19.32
N ARG A 140 -1.98 4.97 18.07
CA ARG A 140 -1.50 4.24 16.88
C ARG A 140 -0.10 4.67 16.45
N GLY A 141 0.24 5.95 16.61
CA GLY A 141 1.54 6.50 16.25
C GLY A 141 1.93 6.19 14.81
N GLU A 142 3.16 5.72 14.61
CA GLU A 142 3.78 5.51 13.30
C GLU A 142 3.55 4.11 12.70
N GLY A 143 2.82 3.22 13.39
CA GLY A 143 2.60 1.85 12.94
C GLY A 143 1.70 1.76 11.70
N GLY A 144 2.26 1.31 10.58
CA GLY A 144 1.60 1.12 9.29
C GLY A 144 2.15 -0.10 8.55
N PHE A 145 1.39 -0.64 7.58
CA PHE A 145 1.81 -1.80 6.76
C PHE A 145 2.17 -3.07 7.57
N GLY A 146 1.38 -3.39 8.60
CA GLY A 146 1.53 -4.65 9.35
C GLY A 146 2.47 -4.60 10.56
N SER A 147 2.74 -3.42 11.12
CA SER A 147 3.54 -3.29 12.35
C SER A 147 2.88 -3.89 13.62
N THR A 148 1.67 -4.46 13.51
CA THR A 148 0.88 -4.97 14.63
C THR A 148 1.27 -6.40 15.05
N ASP A 149 2.00 -7.15 14.23
CA ASP A 149 2.31 -8.58 14.47
C ASP A 149 3.74 -8.83 14.99
N LYS A 150 4.13 -8.13 16.05
CA LYS A 150 5.21 -8.60 16.94
C LYS A 150 4.73 -8.62 18.39
N THR A 151 3.65 -9.35 18.66
CA THR A 151 3.26 -9.73 20.01
C THR A 151 3.80 -11.12 20.35
N ALA A 152 4.89 -11.11 21.11
CA ALA A 152 5.35 -12.08 22.10
C ALA A 152 4.70 -13.49 22.08
N SER A 153 5.44 -14.48 21.57
CA SER A 153 5.34 -15.83 22.13
C SER A 153 6.07 -15.83 23.48
N SER A 154 5.30 -15.79 24.55
CA SER A 154 5.72 -16.12 25.90
C SER A 154 6.19 -17.58 25.94
N SER A 155 7.50 -17.82 25.95
CA SER A 155 8.04 -19.05 26.53
C SER A 155 8.31 -18.81 28.01
N SER A 156 7.31 -19.12 28.85
CA SER A 156 7.52 -19.36 30.26
C SER A 156 8.39 -20.62 30.42
N SER A 157 9.69 -20.45 30.68
CA SER A 157 10.52 -21.51 31.26
C SER A 157 10.76 -21.21 32.73
N SER A 158 9.87 -21.72 33.57
CA SER A 158 10.14 -22.00 34.97
C SER A 158 11.07 -23.21 35.04
N THR A 159 12.28 -23.05 35.57
CA THR A 159 12.98 -24.18 36.21
C THR A 159 13.85 -23.66 37.35
N GLU A 160 13.52 -24.14 38.53
CA GLU A 160 14.21 -23.92 39.79
C GLU A 160 15.59 -24.56 39.81
N LYS A 161 16.49 -23.95 40.60
CA LYS A 161 17.78 -24.51 41.00
C LYS A 161 17.58 -25.75 41.86
N ALA A 162 18.22 -26.86 41.49
CA ALA A 162 18.67 -27.87 42.45
C ALA A 162 20.11 -28.30 42.10
N LYS A 163 20.91 -28.43 43.15
CA LYS A 163 22.36 -28.60 43.16
C LYS A 163 22.62 -29.95 43.81
N GLU A 164 23.24 -30.90 43.11
CA GLU A 164 23.88 -32.04 43.77
C GLU A 164 25.04 -32.60 42.92
N LYS A 165 26.08 -33.05 43.64
CA LYS A 165 27.38 -33.54 43.18
C LYS A 165 27.38 -35.08 43.18
N GLY A 166 28.26 -35.68 42.37
CA GLY A 166 28.68 -37.09 42.44
C GLY A 166 28.52 -37.77 41.06
N GLU A 167 29.52 -37.79 40.18
CA GLU A 167 30.71 -38.68 40.14
C GLU A 167 30.44 -40.03 39.42
N SER A 168 31.34 -40.32 38.48
CA SER A 168 31.71 -41.62 37.86
C SER A 168 30.87 -42.26 36.73
N ASP A 169 31.62 -42.53 35.64
CA ASP A 169 31.66 -43.73 34.80
C ASP A 169 31.06 -43.76 33.38
N GLU A 170 32.03 -43.87 32.46
CA GLU A 170 32.08 -44.52 31.14
C GLU A 170 30.84 -45.27 30.64
N ASN A 171 30.41 -44.99 29.40
CA ASN A 171 30.52 -45.97 28.33
C ASN A 171 30.35 -45.34 26.93
N SER A 172 31.34 -45.59 26.07
CA SER A 172 31.28 -45.33 24.63
C SER A 172 30.82 -46.61 23.93
N GLN A 173 29.86 -46.54 22.98
CA GLN A 173 29.95 -47.20 21.66
C GLN A 173 28.64 -47.22 20.85
N LYS A 174 28.79 -46.73 19.60
CA LYS A 174 28.35 -47.29 18.31
C LYS A 174 26.84 -47.46 17.99
N ARG A 175 26.46 -46.87 16.84
CA ARG A 175 25.96 -47.47 15.57
C ARG A 175 25.05 -46.43 14.89
N ALA A 176 25.42 -45.78 13.79
CA ALA A 176 25.56 -46.26 12.40
C ALA A 176 24.23 -46.72 11.74
N ASN A 177 23.82 -45.93 10.74
CA ASN A 177 23.12 -46.25 9.48
C ASN A 177 21.68 -46.80 9.51
N ASN A 178 20.75 -46.10 8.83
CA ASN A 178 20.12 -46.56 7.58
C ASN A 178 19.25 -45.43 6.95
N GLU A 179 19.57 -44.96 5.75
CA GLU A 179 18.97 -45.34 4.45
C GLU A 179 17.64 -44.64 4.10
N THR A 180 17.77 -43.68 3.19
CA THR A 180 17.08 -43.50 1.90
C THR A 180 15.85 -44.39 1.59
N ALA A 181 14.69 -43.76 1.45
CA ALA A 181 13.64 -44.01 0.45
C ALA A 181 12.67 -42.81 0.56
N GLY A 182 12.14 -42.15 -0.47
CA GLY A 182 11.75 -42.57 -1.81
C GLY A 182 10.48 -41.77 -2.11
N LEU A 183 10.42 -41.14 -3.29
CA LEU A 183 9.39 -40.19 -3.73
C LEU A 183 7.96 -40.79 -3.73
N GLN A 184 6.94 -39.95 -3.50
CA GLN A 184 5.80 -39.86 -4.42
C GLN A 184 5.01 -38.55 -4.23
N GLN A 185 4.87 -37.76 -5.30
CA GLN A 185 3.89 -36.68 -5.39
C GLN A 185 2.52 -37.25 -5.80
N PRO A 186 1.39 -36.75 -5.28
CA PRO A 186 0.08 -37.14 -5.75
C PRO A 186 -0.33 -36.35 -7.01
N GLN A 187 -0.77 -37.08 -8.04
CA GLN A 187 -1.34 -36.52 -9.26
C GLN A 187 -2.80 -36.05 -9.05
N VAL A 188 -3.12 -34.84 -9.51
CA VAL A 188 -4.49 -34.31 -9.54
C VAL A 188 -5.13 -34.61 -10.89
N LYS A 189 -6.22 -35.40 -10.85
CA LYS A 189 -7.09 -35.72 -12.00
C LYS A 189 -7.78 -34.45 -12.51
N ARG A 190 -7.65 -34.16 -13.81
CA ARG A 190 -8.50 -33.20 -14.53
C ARG A 190 -9.69 -33.94 -15.12
N THR A 191 -10.91 -33.53 -14.77
CA THR A 191 -12.14 -34.02 -15.39
C THR A 191 -12.53 -33.09 -16.53
N LYS A 192 -12.72 -33.67 -17.72
CA LYS A 192 -13.14 -33.04 -18.97
C LYS A 192 -14.66 -32.82 -18.92
N VAL A 193 -15.14 -31.63 -19.31
CA VAL A 193 -16.56 -31.39 -19.61
C VAL A 193 -16.63 -30.85 -21.05
N GLU A 194 -17.04 -31.71 -21.97
CA GLU A 194 -17.69 -31.37 -23.26
C GLU A 194 -19.20 -31.25 -22.95
N GLY A 195 -20.07 -30.46 -23.57
CA GLY A 195 -20.09 -29.57 -24.74
C GLY A 195 -21.57 -29.12 -24.92
N ASP A 196 -21.89 -28.49 -26.05
CA ASP A 196 -23.21 -27.98 -26.49
C ASP A 196 -23.47 -26.51 -26.06
N GLY A 197 -23.81 -25.57 -26.93
CA GLY A 197 -24.12 -25.58 -28.36
C GLY A 197 -24.58 -24.16 -28.74
N GLU A 198 -24.22 -23.77 -29.95
CA GLU A 198 -24.29 -22.46 -30.59
C GLU A 198 -25.71 -21.84 -30.73
N LYS A 199 -25.82 -20.51 -30.63
CA LYS A 199 -26.73 -19.70 -31.46
C LYS A 199 -26.34 -18.22 -31.47
N THR A 200 -25.91 -17.79 -32.65
CA THR A 200 -25.65 -16.42 -33.10
C THR A 200 -26.95 -15.62 -33.25
N ALA A 201 -26.93 -14.35 -32.87
CA ALA A 201 -27.90 -13.35 -33.31
C ALA A 201 -27.16 -12.10 -33.78
N GLU A 202 -27.23 -11.86 -35.09
CA GLU A 202 -26.84 -10.63 -35.77
C GLU A 202 -27.81 -9.50 -35.38
N THR A 203 -27.30 -8.28 -35.20
CA THR A 203 -28.13 -7.08 -35.10
C THR A 203 -27.75 -6.13 -36.23
N GLU A 204 -28.72 -5.88 -37.11
CA GLU A 204 -28.63 -4.99 -38.27
C GLU A 204 -28.39 -3.53 -37.87
N VAL A 205 -27.61 -2.84 -38.73
CA VAL A 205 -27.38 -1.40 -38.70
C VAL A 205 -28.53 -0.70 -39.44
N GLY A 206 -29.41 -0.04 -38.69
CA GLY A 206 -30.49 0.79 -39.24
C GLY A 206 -30.03 2.22 -39.51
N ALA A 207 -30.08 2.65 -40.77
CA ALA A 207 -29.81 4.01 -41.23
C ALA A 207 -30.96 4.97 -40.85
N ALA A 208 -30.62 6.15 -40.31
CA ALA A 208 -31.56 7.26 -40.11
C ALA A 208 -31.19 8.45 -41.02
N LYS A 209 -32.08 8.75 -41.98
CA LYS A 209 -32.14 10.02 -42.70
C LYS A 209 -32.99 11.01 -41.90
N GLY A 210 -32.51 12.23 -41.72
CA GLY A 210 -33.31 13.42 -41.37
C GLY A 210 -32.64 14.62 -42.05
N ALA A 211 -33.18 15.12 -43.17
CA ALA A 211 -34.20 16.17 -43.25
C ALA A 211 -33.66 17.54 -42.82
N VAL A 212 -33.13 18.28 -43.78
CA VAL A 212 -32.89 19.73 -43.72
C VAL A 212 -34.13 20.41 -44.32
N SER A 213 -34.78 21.29 -43.57
CA SER A 213 -35.75 22.24 -44.08
C SER A 213 -35.18 23.66 -43.99
N SER A 214 -35.24 24.35 -45.13
CA SER A 214 -35.34 25.80 -45.39
C SER A 214 -35.05 26.77 -44.25
#